data_AF-A0A1Y5K636-F1
#
_entry.id   AF-A0A1Y5K636-F1
#
_cell.length_a   1.000
_cell.length_b   1.000
_cell.length_c   1.000
_cell.angle_alpha   90.00
_cell.angle_beta   90.00
_cell.angle_gamma   90.00
#
_symmetry.space_group_name_H-M   'P 1'
#
loop_
_entity.id
_entity.type
_entity.pdbx_description
1 polymer ?
#
loop_
_entity_poly.entity_id
_entity_poly.type
_entity_poly.pdbx_seq_one_letter_code
_entity_poly.pdbx_strand_id
1 'polypeptide(L)'
;MLTKKHCVFCTELVGMERDGEYERYVGCMCAPQGHYKVKSDAIAALQSFPYEKKRRVLPLLSAYIRELDEHGERASLTLEQAEAIVSSPEVATTMEQKGRRLLRYLYRNSNSAGDPVNLHPLARAYNVAYASNLQELVYLIEKARDSGWIDREGAVLKLTESGWAEAMAESGAGRRKECCVLAGSEQIYTQWSAILPNGLEQCGYGVRMFHPNKIREIAREALQEAAAAGSDGRSEMVERLTSCKLIIVDVTEADPETYFAAGFAARAGVPILWTIKREASGDAAGQPSWLRPLPWDMPEQLIELLQERV
;
A
#
# COMPACT_ATOMS: atom_id res chain seq x y z
N MET A 1 -5.41 -3.56 24.68
CA MET A 1 -4.45 -4.53 25.27
C MET A 1 -4.17 -5.59 24.22
N LEU A 2 -2.95 -5.59 23.67
CA LEU A 2 -2.55 -6.50 22.60
C LEU A 2 -2.43 -7.93 23.17
N THR A 3 -3.26 -8.84 22.68
CA THR A 3 -3.18 -10.27 23.02
C THR A 3 -2.46 -11.02 21.91
N LYS A 4 -1.76 -12.13 22.23
CA LYS A 4 -1.15 -12.98 21.21
C LYS A 4 -2.15 -14.03 20.76
N LYS A 5 -2.41 -14.14 19.45
CA LYS A 5 -3.32 -15.11 18.85
C LYS A 5 -2.75 -15.59 17.52
N HIS A 6 -3.15 -16.79 17.09
CA HIS A 6 -2.82 -17.27 15.75
C HIS A 6 -3.66 -16.50 14.72
N CYS A 7 -3.00 -16.00 13.67
CA CYS A 7 -3.66 -15.43 12.50
C CYS A 7 -4.64 -16.44 11.90
N VAL A 8 -5.85 -15.99 11.57
CA VAL A 8 -6.92 -16.85 11.04
C VAL A 8 -6.52 -17.51 9.71
N PHE A 9 -5.73 -16.83 8.89
CA PHE A 9 -5.46 -17.24 7.51
C PHE A 9 -4.08 -17.85 7.30
N CYS A 10 -3.04 -17.31 7.95
CA CYS A 10 -1.68 -17.80 7.80
C CYS A 10 -1.13 -18.53 9.04
N THR A 11 -1.93 -18.68 10.10
CA THR A 11 -1.60 -19.45 11.32
C THR A 11 -0.36 -18.98 12.07
N GLU A 12 0.16 -17.79 11.78
CA GLU A 12 1.29 -17.21 12.51
C GLU A 12 0.85 -16.66 13.86
N LEU A 13 1.72 -16.73 14.87
CA LEU A 13 1.45 -16.12 16.17
C LEU A 13 1.67 -14.60 16.10
N VAL A 14 0.60 -13.83 16.23
CA VAL A 14 0.58 -12.40 15.92
C VAL A 14 -0.10 -11.58 17.02
N GLY A 15 0.03 -10.26 16.93
CA GLY A 15 -0.70 -9.34 17.80
C GLY A 15 -2.16 -9.27 17.38
N MET A 16 -3.07 -9.31 18.36
CA MET A 16 -4.50 -9.17 18.16
C MET A 16 -5.10 -8.17 19.16
N GLU A 17 -5.91 -7.27 18.62
CA GLU A 17 -6.72 -6.31 19.37
C GLU A 17 -8.20 -6.49 19.03
N ARG A 18 -9.07 -6.24 20.01
CA ARG A 18 -10.50 -6.11 19.76
C ARG A 18 -10.82 -4.67 19.35
N ASP A 19 -11.57 -4.55 18.27
CA ASP A 19 -12.04 -3.30 17.69
C ASP A 19 -13.56 -3.41 17.44
N GLY A 20 -14.35 -3.13 18.48
CA GLY A 20 -15.79 -3.36 18.47
C GLY A 20 -16.14 -4.84 18.23
N GLU A 21 -16.88 -5.11 17.14
CA GLU A 21 -17.25 -6.47 16.72
C GLU A 21 -16.14 -7.19 15.93
N TYR A 22 -15.03 -6.50 15.64
CA TYR A 22 -13.91 -7.02 14.87
C TYR A 22 -12.73 -7.41 15.76
N GLU A 23 -11.97 -8.40 15.30
CA GLU A 23 -10.61 -8.64 15.77
C GLU A 23 -9.62 -8.11 14.71
N ARG A 24 -8.74 -7.21 15.14
CA ARG A 24 -7.66 -6.61 14.35
C ARG A 24 -6.39 -7.45 14.53
N TYR A 25 -5.84 -7.97 13.43
CA TYR A 25 -4.62 -8.78 13.41
C TYR A 25 -3.46 -7.99 12.83
N VAL A 26 -2.34 -7.90 13.55
CA VAL A 26 -1.18 -7.07 13.20
C VAL A 26 0.10 -7.90 13.15
N GLY A 27 0.92 -7.67 12.11
CA GLY A 27 2.26 -8.28 11.98
C GLY A 27 2.22 -9.74 11.52
N CYS A 28 1.27 -10.09 10.66
CA CYS A 28 1.15 -11.41 10.05
C CYS A 28 1.65 -11.42 8.60
N MET A 29 1.81 -12.61 8.01
CA MET A 29 2.20 -12.74 6.60
C MET A 29 1.11 -12.26 5.64
N CYS A 30 -0.15 -12.23 6.07
CA CYS A 30 -1.27 -11.72 5.27
C CYS A 30 -1.26 -10.20 5.17
N ALA A 31 -0.64 -9.49 6.12
CA ALA A 31 -0.60 -8.02 6.12
C ALA A 31 0.74 -7.56 6.72
N PRO A 32 1.86 -7.79 5.99
CA PRO A 32 3.20 -7.53 6.51
C PRO A 32 3.48 -6.06 6.82
N GLN A 33 2.81 -5.12 6.14
CA GLN A 33 2.99 -3.68 6.28
C GLN A 33 1.90 -3.00 7.12
N GLY A 34 0.95 -3.78 7.65
CA GLY A 34 -0.21 -3.21 8.32
C GLY A 34 -1.00 -4.23 9.13
N HIS A 35 -2.29 -4.27 8.86
CA HIS A 35 -3.24 -5.07 9.62
C HIS A 35 -4.45 -5.43 8.77
N TYR A 36 -5.23 -6.40 9.24
CA TYR A 36 -6.56 -6.68 8.72
C TYR A 36 -7.55 -6.90 9.86
N LYS A 37 -8.84 -6.76 9.57
CA LYS A 37 -9.94 -6.95 10.53
C LYS A 37 -10.84 -8.10 10.09
N VAL A 38 -11.29 -8.91 11.03
CA VAL A 38 -12.30 -9.96 10.79
C VAL A 38 -13.37 -9.87 11.84
N LYS A 39 -14.63 -9.92 11.42
CA LYS A 39 -15.76 -9.89 12.33
C LYS A 39 -15.76 -11.14 13.20
N SER A 40 -16.07 -10.99 14.49
CA SER A 40 -15.89 -12.06 15.50
C SER A 40 -16.69 -13.32 15.19
N ASP A 41 -17.91 -13.19 14.65
CA ASP A 41 -18.77 -14.29 14.20
C ASP A 41 -18.16 -15.04 12.98
N ALA A 42 -17.58 -14.30 12.03
CA ALA A 42 -16.90 -14.85 10.87
C ALA A 42 -15.68 -15.69 11.28
N ILE A 43 -14.96 -15.31 12.34
CA ILE A 43 -13.82 -16.10 12.84
C ILE A 43 -14.28 -17.49 13.29
N ALA A 44 -15.34 -17.55 14.09
CA ALA A 44 -15.89 -18.83 14.56
C ALA A 44 -16.34 -19.71 13.39
N ALA A 45 -16.99 -19.12 12.38
CA ALA A 45 -17.41 -19.83 11.17
C ALA A 45 -16.22 -20.33 10.32
N LEU A 46 -15.21 -19.49 10.08
CA LEU A 46 -14.00 -19.88 9.35
C LEU A 46 -13.23 -20.99 10.08
N GLN A 47 -13.21 -20.95 11.41
CA GLN A 47 -12.59 -21.98 12.25
C GLN A 47 -13.40 -23.27 12.30
N SER A 48 -14.70 -23.26 12.03
CA SER A 48 -15.52 -24.47 12.00
C SER A 48 -15.52 -25.16 10.62
N PHE A 49 -14.94 -24.54 9.59
CA PHE A 49 -14.83 -25.15 8.26
C PHE A 49 -14.14 -26.52 8.31
N PRO A 50 -14.61 -27.50 7.51
CA PRO A 50 -13.91 -28.77 7.31
C PRO A 50 -12.47 -28.53 6.83
N TYR A 51 -11.57 -29.45 7.18
CA TYR A 51 -10.14 -29.34 6.87
C TYR A 51 -9.89 -29.07 5.37
N GLU A 52 -10.59 -29.79 4.48
CA GLU A 52 -10.51 -29.60 3.03
C GLU A 52 -10.94 -28.19 2.58
N LYS A 53 -12.03 -27.66 3.16
CA LYS A 53 -12.48 -26.29 2.85
C LYS A 53 -11.44 -25.27 3.34
N LYS A 54 -10.86 -25.47 4.52
CA LYS A 54 -9.81 -24.58 5.06
C LYS A 54 -8.56 -24.55 4.17
N ARG A 55 -8.05 -25.71 3.76
CA ARG A 55 -6.86 -25.80 2.88
C ARG A 55 -7.06 -25.10 1.55
N ARG A 56 -8.28 -25.08 1.03
CA ARG A 56 -8.62 -24.39 -0.22
C ARG A 56 -8.83 -22.88 -0.02
N VAL A 57 -9.54 -22.50 1.04
CA VAL A 57 -10.04 -21.12 1.22
C VAL A 57 -9.02 -20.21 1.90
N LEU A 58 -8.41 -20.64 3.01
CA LEU A 58 -7.59 -19.77 3.84
C LEU A 58 -6.33 -19.24 3.12
N PRO A 59 -5.62 -20.03 2.30
CA PRO A 59 -4.48 -19.50 1.55
C PRO A 59 -4.87 -18.44 0.52
N LEU A 60 -6.03 -18.58 -0.14
CA LEU A 60 -6.52 -17.59 -1.10
C LEU A 60 -6.86 -16.28 -0.40
N LEU A 61 -7.52 -16.34 0.77
CA LEU A 61 -7.80 -15.16 1.59
C LEU A 61 -6.51 -14.52 2.11
N SER A 62 -5.54 -15.33 2.55
CA SER A 62 -4.23 -14.82 2.98
C SER A 62 -3.52 -14.04 1.87
N ALA A 63 -3.54 -14.56 0.65
CA ALA A 63 -2.94 -13.93 -0.52
C ALA A 63 -3.70 -12.67 -0.95
N TYR A 64 -5.03 -12.69 -0.91
CA TYR A 64 -5.87 -11.54 -1.20
C TYR A 64 -5.64 -10.39 -0.21
N ILE A 65 -5.64 -10.67 1.09
CA ILE A 65 -5.36 -9.67 2.12
C ILE A 65 -3.96 -9.10 1.92
N ARG A 66 -2.98 -9.95 1.59
CA ARG A 66 -1.60 -9.50 1.33
C ARG A 66 -1.55 -8.58 0.15
N GLU A 67 -2.22 -8.92 -0.93
CA GLU A 67 -2.30 -8.08 -2.10
C GLU A 67 -2.94 -6.73 -1.76
N LEU A 68 -4.02 -6.68 -0.97
CA LEU A 68 -4.60 -5.42 -0.49
C LEU A 68 -3.62 -4.61 0.38
N ASP A 69 -2.91 -5.25 1.31
CA ASP A 69 -1.95 -4.59 2.19
C ASP A 69 -0.76 -4.00 1.40
N GLU A 70 -0.26 -4.73 0.41
CA GLU A 70 0.78 -4.25 -0.52
C GLU A 70 0.31 -3.04 -1.35
N HIS A 71 -1.00 -2.93 -1.57
CA HIS A 71 -1.64 -1.80 -2.24
C HIS A 71 -1.99 -0.63 -1.30
N GLY A 72 -1.66 -0.73 -0.01
CA GLY A 72 -2.01 0.29 1.00
C GLY A 72 -3.49 0.24 1.44
N GLU A 73 -4.24 -0.75 0.98
CA GLU A 73 -5.61 -1.01 1.43
C GLU A 73 -5.63 -1.90 2.66
N ARG A 74 -6.78 -1.96 3.32
CA ARG A 74 -6.98 -2.77 4.54
C ARG A 74 -8.20 -3.66 4.35
N ALA A 75 -7.99 -4.95 4.53
CA ALA A 75 -9.10 -5.89 4.49
C ALA A 75 -9.90 -5.82 5.79
N SER A 76 -11.21 -5.64 5.67
CA SER A 76 -12.19 -5.89 6.73
C SER A 76 -13.14 -6.96 6.22
N LEU A 77 -13.22 -8.10 6.92
CA LEU A 77 -13.88 -9.30 6.42
C LEU A 77 -15.02 -9.75 7.34
N THR A 78 -16.21 -9.87 6.77
CA THR A 78 -17.30 -10.75 7.24
C THR A 78 -17.18 -12.13 6.58
N LEU A 79 -18.05 -13.06 6.99
CA LEU A 79 -18.10 -14.40 6.37
C LEU A 79 -18.52 -14.31 4.90
N GLU A 80 -19.53 -13.50 4.60
CA GLU A 80 -20.05 -13.31 3.25
C GLU A 80 -19.00 -12.70 2.33
N GLN A 81 -18.25 -11.71 2.83
CA GLN A 81 -17.14 -11.11 2.09
C GLN A 81 -16.02 -12.13 1.82
N ALA A 82 -15.67 -12.95 2.80
CA ALA A 82 -14.68 -14.00 2.62
C ALA A 82 -15.11 -15.02 1.54
N GLU A 83 -16.38 -15.44 1.53
CA GLU A 83 -16.89 -16.36 0.51
C GLU A 83 -17.01 -15.71 -0.88
N ALA A 84 -17.37 -14.42 -0.93
CA ALA A 84 -17.41 -13.64 -2.17
C ALA A 84 -16.00 -13.48 -2.79
N ILE A 85 -14.98 -13.19 -1.97
CA ILE A 85 -13.59 -13.07 -2.43
C ILE A 85 -13.12 -14.37 -3.09
N VAL A 86 -13.34 -15.52 -2.44
CA VAL A 86 -12.91 -16.83 -2.99
C VAL A 86 -13.56 -17.13 -4.33
N SER A 87 -14.75 -16.60 -4.59
CA SER A 87 -15.50 -16.78 -5.83
C SER A 87 -15.23 -15.66 -6.85
N SER A 88 -14.42 -14.67 -6.50
CA SER A 88 -14.12 -13.53 -7.36
C SER A 88 -13.24 -13.95 -8.55
N PRO A 89 -13.51 -13.46 -9.77
CA PRO A 89 -12.64 -13.67 -10.91
C PRO A 89 -11.24 -13.05 -10.74
N GLU A 90 -11.07 -12.13 -9.78
CA GLU A 90 -9.77 -11.50 -9.48
C GLU A 90 -8.82 -12.42 -8.71
N VAL A 91 -9.36 -13.42 -8.01
CA VAL A 91 -8.55 -14.37 -7.24
C VAL A 91 -7.91 -15.39 -8.16
N ALA A 92 -6.58 -15.50 -8.08
CA ALA A 92 -5.82 -16.45 -8.88
C ALA A 92 -6.05 -17.88 -8.40
N THR A 93 -6.79 -18.66 -9.20
CA THR A 93 -7.12 -20.05 -8.90
C THR A 93 -6.37 -21.04 -9.79
N THR A 94 -6.00 -20.65 -11.01
CA THR A 94 -5.24 -21.50 -11.94
C THR A 94 -3.73 -21.35 -11.76
N MET A 95 -2.95 -22.37 -12.13
CA MET A 95 -1.48 -22.31 -12.06
C MET A 95 -0.88 -21.18 -12.89
N GLU A 96 -1.49 -20.86 -14.02
CA GLU A 96 -1.07 -19.74 -14.87
C GLU A 96 -1.32 -18.40 -14.20
N GLN A 97 -2.53 -18.18 -13.67
CA GLN A 97 -2.86 -16.97 -12.91
C GLN A 97 -1.93 -16.78 -11.71
N LYS A 98 -1.66 -17.87 -10.97
CA LYS A 98 -0.73 -17.84 -9.82
C LYS A 98 0.71 -17.53 -10.23
N GLY A 99 1.18 -18.07 -11.35
CA GLY A 99 2.49 -17.73 -11.91
C GLY A 99 2.58 -16.25 -12.27
N ARG A 100 1.54 -15.69 -12.90
CA ARG A 100 1.44 -14.25 -13.19
C ARG A 100 1.43 -13.40 -11.91
N ARG A 101 0.75 -13.85 -10.84
CA ARG A 101 0.79 -13.19 -9.52
C ARG A 101 2.21 -13.16 -8.93
N LEU A 102 2.97 -14.25 -9.06
CA LEU A 102 4.38 -14.27 -8.64
C LEU A 102 5.21 -13.23 -9.41
N LEU A 103 5.11 -13.19 -10.74
CA LEU A 103 5.83 -12.21 -11.57
C LEU A 103 5.46 -10.77 -11.19
N ARG A 104 4.17 -10.52 -11.01
CA ARG A 104 3.65 -9.22 -10.57
C ARG A 104 4.19 -8.82 -9.19
N TYR A 105 4.29 -9.75 -8.25
CA TYR A 105 4.90 -9.49 -6.95
C TYR A 105 6.38 -9.10 -7.11
N LEU A 106 7.15 -9.84 -7.91
CA LEU A 106 8.56 -9.54 -8.15
C LEU A 106 8.74 -8.15 -8.79
N TYR A 107 7.95 -7.85 -9.82
CA TYR A 107 7.97 -6.57 -10.53
C TYR A 107 7.73 -5.38 -9.59
N ARG A 108 6.78 -5.52 -8.66
CA ARG A 108 6.47 -4.46 -7.68
C ARG A 108 7.55 -4.24 -6.63
N ASN A 109 8.41 -5.23 -6.41
CA ASN A 109 9.45 -5.22 -5.40
C ASN A 109 10.86 -5.07 -6.01
N SER A 110 10.95 -4.74 -7.30
CA SER A 110 12.19 -4.45 -8.03
C SER A 110 12.07 -3.10 -8.76
N ASN A 111 13.18 -2.42 -9.03
CA ASN A 111 13.17 -1.16 -9.80
C ASN A 111 13.44 -1.41 -11.29
N SER A 112 14.12 -2.51 -11.62
CA SER A 112 14.49 -2.90 -12.97
C SER A 112 14.67 -4.42 -13.09
N ALA A 113 14.79 -4.91 -14.33
CA ALA A 113 15.18 -6.29 -14.59
C ALA A 113 16.56 -6.57 -13.95
N GLY A 114 16.74 -7.77 -13.40
CA GLY A 114 17.95 -8.18 -12.70
C GLY A 114 18.02 -7.76 -11.22
N ASP A 115 17.16 -6.86 -10.75
CA ASP A 115 17.14 -6.47 -9.34
C ASP A 115 16.68 -7.63 -8.43
N PRO A 116 17.39 -7.88 -7.32
CA PRO A 116 17.09 -9.00 -6.43
C PRO A 116 15.89 -8.71 -5.52
N VAL A 117 14.93 -9.63 -5.50
CA VAL A 117 13.81 -9.67 -4.56
C VAL A 117 13.98 -10.85 -3.61
N ASN A 118 14.07 -10.57 -2.31
CA ASN A 118 14.31 -11.58 -1.29
C ASN A 118 13.00 -12.10 -0.68
N LEU A 119 12.72 -13.39 -0.84
CA LEU A 119 11.55 -14.07 -0.27
C LEU A 119 11.84 -14.78 1.07
N HIS A 120 12.96 -14.47 1.74
CA HIS A 120 13.33 -15.19 2.95
C HIS A 120 12.43 -14.84 4.16
N PRO A 121 11.92 -15.84 4.91
CA PRO A 121 12.02 -17.28 4.64
C PRO A 121 10.95 -17.75 3.64
N LEU A 122 11.35 -18.57 2.66
CA LEU A 122 10.47 -18.98 1.55
C LEU A 122 9.19 -19.69 2.01
N ALA A 123 9.27 -20.43 3.13
CA ALA A 123 8.14 -21.10 3.77
C ALA A 123 7.02 -20.14 4.22
N ARG A 124 7.32 -18.85 4.33
CA ARG A 124 6.41 -17.77 4.77
C ARG A 124 5.93 -16.89 3.61
N ALA A 125 6.32 -17.22 2.37
CA ALA A 125 6.10 -16.37 1.20
C ALA A 125 5.11 -16.98 0.18
N TYR A 126 4.48 -18.13 0.44
CA TYR A 126 3.60 -18.77 -0.55
C TYR A 126 2.37 -17.93 -0.91
N ASN A 127 1.94 -17.04 -0.03
CA ASN A 127 0.82 -16.15 -0.28
C ASN A 127 1.11 -15.04 -1.30
N VAL A 128 2.38 -14.78 -1.69
CA VAL A 128 2.71 -13.81 -2.75
C VAL A 128 2.17 -14.21 -4.13
N ALA A 129 1.90 -15.49 -4.32
CA ALA A 129 1.48 -16.06 -5.60
C ALA A 129 0.14 -16.79 -5.51
N TYR A 130 -0.65 -16.58 -4.45
CA TYR A 130 -1.87 -17.36 -4.16
C TYR A 130 -1.61 -18.88 -4.12
N ALA A 131 -0.38 -19.30 -3.82
CA ALA A 131 -0.06 -20.70 -3.61
C ALA A 131 -0.68 -21.17 -2.29
N SER A 132 -1.20 -22.40 -2.28
CA SER A 132 -1.83 -23.02 -1.12
C SER A 132 -0.83 -23.49 -0.07
N ASN A 133 0.43 -23.67 -0.47
CA ASN A 133 1.52 -24.16 0.37
C ASN A 133 2.88 -23.90 -0.30
N LEU A 134 3.96 -24.23 0.42
CA LEU A 134 5.34 -24.08 -0.05
C LEU A 134 5.65 -24.90 -1.31
N GLN A 135 5.14 -26.13 -1.44
CA GLN A 135 5.44 -26.99 -2.60
C GLN A 135 4.88 -26.37 -3.88
N GLU A 136 3.67 -25.82 -3.82
CA GLU A 136 3.05 -25.13 -4.96
C GLU A 136 3.82 -23.84 -5.30
N LEU A 137 4.28 -23.07 -4.31
CA LEU A 137 5.14 -21.90 -4.56
C LEU A 137 6.44 -22.30 -5.26
N VAL A 138 7.12 -23.35 -4.76
CA VAL A 138 8.36 -23.85 -5.37
C VAL A 138 8.10 -24.29 -6.81
N TYR A 139 7.00 -24.99 -7.08
CA TYR A 139 6.65 -25.36 -8.45
C TYR A 139 6.45 -24.13 -9.36
N LEU A 140 5.77 -23.08 -8.87
CA LEU A 140 5.58 -21.84 -9.64
C LEU A 140 6.91 -21.15 -9.94
N ILE A 141 7.83 -21.13 -8.97
CA ILE A 141 9.18 -20.58 -9.12
C ILE A 141 9.97 -21.37 -10.17
N GLU A 142 10.00 -22.71 -10.07
CA GLU A 142 10.72 -23.54 -11.03
C GLU A 142 10.13 -23.38 -12.44
N LYS A 143 8.80 -23.35 -12.57
CA LYS A 143 8.13 -23.12 -13.85
C LYS A 143 8.49 -21.75 -14.45
N ALA A 144 8.52 -20.69 -13.63
CA ALA A 144 8.92 -19.36 -14.10
C ALA A 144 10.41 -19.31 -14.51
N ARG A 145 11.28 -20.05 -13.81
CA ARG A 145 12.70 -20.18 -14.17
C ARG A 145 12.87 -20.92 -15.49
N ASP A 146 12.18 -22.04 -15.67
CA ASP A 146 12.26 -22.86 -16.87
C ASP A 146 11.69 -22.13 -18.11
N SER A 147 10.72 -21.25 -17.91
CA SER A 147 10.23 -20.30 -18.93
C SER A 147 11.20 -19.14 -19.22
N GLY A 148 12.31 -19.03 -18.49
CA GLY A 148 13.28 -17.94 -18.64
C GLY A 148 12.84 -16.59 -18.07
N TRP A 149 11.76 -16.53 -17.29
CA TRP A 149 11.23 -15.27 -16.74
C TRP A 149 11.95 -14.81 -15.48
N ILE A 150 12.55 -15.72 -14.72
CA ILE A 150 13.29 -15.40 -13.51
C ILE A 150 14.62 -16.13 -13.42
N ASP A 151 15.58 -15.48 -12.77
CA ASP A 151 16.76 -16.14 -12.21
C ASP A 151 16.55 -16.38 -10.71
N ARG A 152 17.09 -17.50 -10.22
CA ARG A 152 16.95 -17.92 -8.83
C ARG A 152 18.30 -18.20 -8.18
N GLU A 153 18.52 -17.54 -7.05
CA GLU A 153 19.65 -17.77 -6.14
C GLU A 153 19.11 -18.04 -4.72
N GLY A 154 18.80 -19.32 -4.42
CA GLY A 154 18.23 -19.71 -3.14
C GLY A 154 16.80 -19.19 -2.92
N ALA A 155 16.65 -18.19 -2.04
CA ALA A 155 15.39 -17.47 -1.79
C ALA A 155 15.34 -16.08 -2.45
N VAL A 156 16.40 -15.70 -3.16
CA VAL A 156 16.48 -14.46 -3.93
C VAL A 156 16.05 -14.76 -5.35
N LEU A 157 15.08 -14.01 -5.87
CA LEU A 157 14.57 -14.11 -7.23
C LEU A 157 14.85 -12.80 -7.95
N LYS A 158 15.21 -12.87 -9.22
CA LYS A 158 15.42 -11.72 -10.11
C LYS A 158 14.56 -11.90 -11.34
N LEU A 159 13.87 -10.86 -11.79
CA LEU A 159 13.22 -10.90 -13.11
C LEU A 159 14.30 -10.81 -14.19
N THR A 160 14.21 -11.67 -15.21
CA THR A 160 14.98 -11.45 -16.45
C THR A 160 14.32 -10.33 -17.27
N GLU A 161 14.98 -9.86 -18.33
CA GLU A 161 14.38 -8.90 -19.28
C GLU A 161 13.03 -9.41 -19.83
N SER A 162 12.94 -10.70 -20.15
CA SER A 162 11.70 -11.31 -20.65
C SER A 162 10.61 -11.39 -19.58
N GLY A 163 10.99 -11.74 -18.34
CA GLY A 163 10.04 -11.78 -17.23
C GLY A 163 9.56 -10.39 -16.82
N TRP A 164 10.42 -9.38 -16.94
CA TRP A 164 10.06 -7.98 -16.71
C TRP A 164 9.03 -7.50 -17.73
N ALA A 165 9.25 -7.77 -19.02
CA ALA A 165 8.31 -7.43 -20.08
C ALA A 165 6.95 -8.15 -19.90
N GLU A 166 6.97 -9.44 -19.57
CA GLU A 166 5.76 -10.23 -19.29
C GLU A 166 5.01 -9.68 -18.07
N ALA A 167 5.73 -9.40 -16.97
CA ALA A 167 5.14 -8.83 -15.77
C ALA A 167 4.55 -7.44 -16.02
N MET A 168 5.18 -6.63 -16.86
CA MET A 168 4.70 -5.30 -17.25
C MET A 168 3.41 -5.40 -18.07
N ALA A 169 3.37 -6.31 -19.06
CA ALA A 169 2.20 -6.53 -19.92
C ALA A 169 0.99 -7.02 -19.10
N GLU A 170 1.18 -8.00 -18.24
CA GLU A 170 0.15 -8.53 -17.32
C GLU A 170 -0.24 -7.54 -16.23
N SER A 171 0.65 -6.61 -15.90
CA SER A 171 0.35 -5.61 -14.88
C SER A 171 -0.61 -4.53 -15.35
N GLY A 172 -0.91 -4.42 -16.67
CA GLY A 172 -1.97 -3.57 -17.24
C GLY A 172 -2.29 -2.32 -16.41
N ALA A 173 -1.58 -1.21 -16.65
CA ALA A 173 -1.61 -0.01 -15.79
C ALA A 173 -1.34 -0.35 -14.30
N GLY A 174 -0.29 -1.15 -14.06
CA GLY A 174 0.06 -1.73 -12.76
C GLY A 174 0.19 -0.69 -11.65
N ARG A 175 -0.54 -0.94 -10.55
CA ARG A 175 -0.77 0.02 -9.47
C ARG A 175 0.51 0.65 -8.95
N ARG A 176 0.36 1.95 -8.91
CA ARG A 176 1.33 2.98 -8.72
C ARG A 176 1.50 3.27 -7.22
N LYS A 177 2.71 3.61 -6.77
CA LYS A 177 3.02 4.03 -5.39
C LYS A 177 2.01 5.11 -4.97
N GLU A 178 1.33 4.97 -3.84
CA GLU A 178 0.31 5.98 -3.46
C GLU A 178 1.00 7.31 -3.13
N CYS A 179 0.64 8.36 -3.87
CA CYS A 179 1.07 9.73 -3.66
C CYS A 179 -0.12 10.53 -3.15
N CYS A 180 0.04 11.16 -2.00
CA CYS A 180 -0.99 11.96 -1.37
C CYS A 180 -0.68 13.44 -1.60
N VAL A 181 -1.63 14.19 -2.16
CA VAL A 181 -1.44 15.60 -2.50
C VAL A 181 -2.31 16.46 -1.59
N LEU A 182 -1.68 17.30 -0.80
CA LEU A 182 -2.32 18.25 0.10
C LEU A 182 -2.34 19.62 -0.59
N ALA A 183 -3.49 20.00 -1.14
CA ALA A 183 -3.63 21.31 -1.78
C ALA A 183 -3.81 22.40 -0.72
N GLY A 184 -3.01 23.47 -0.82
CA GLY A 184 -3.03 24.59 0.14
C GLY A 184 -4.33 25.40 0.12
N SER A 185 -4.99 25.47 -1.04
CA SER A 185 -6.26 26.20 -1.21
C SER A 185 -7.19 25.52 -2.23
N GLU A 186 -8.45 25.96 -2.29
CA GLU A 186 -9.48 25.49 -3.22
C GLU A 186 -9.11 25.72 -4.69
N GLN A 187 -8.48 26.87 -4.95
CA GLN A 187 -8.01 27.22 -6.29
C GLN A 187 -6.91 26.26 -6.75
N ILE A 188 -5.95 25.97 -5.87
CA ILE A 188 -4.87 25.01 -6.16
C ILE A 188 -5.43 23.60 -6.37
N TYR A 189 -6.34 23.15 -5.51
CA TYR A 189 -6.98 21.84 -5.66
C TYR A 189 -7.64 21.70 -7.03
N THR A 190 -8.41 22.71 -7.44
CA THR A 190 -9.11 22.72 -8.73
C THR A 190 -8.13 22.65 -9.90
N GLN A 191 -7.10 23.50 -9.90
CA GLN A 191 -6.08 23.53 -10.95
C GLN A 191 -5.36 22.19 -11.10
N TRP A 192 -5.01 21.57 -9.97
CA TRP A 192 -4.20 20.37 -9.96
C TRP A 192 -5.00 19.08 -10.23
N SER A 193 -6.28 19.05 -9.86
CA SER A 193 -7.14 17.86 -9.99
C SER A 193 -7.23 17.31 -11.42
N ALA A 194 -7.06 18.16 -12.43
CA ALA A 194 -7.10 17.77 -13.83
C ALA A 194 -5.76 17.24 -14.38
N ILE A 195 -4.63 17.56 -13.74
CA ILE A 195 -3.32 17.52 -14.39
C ILE A 195 -2.33 16.64 -13.62
N LEU A 196 -2.26 16.81 -12.29
CA LEU A 196 -1.32 16.06 -11.45
C LEU A 196 -1.50 14.55 -11.49
N PRO A 197 -2.74 13.99 -11.50
CA PRO A 197 -2.92 12.56 -11.65
C PRO A 197 -2.17 12.04 -12.87
N ASN A 198 -2.50 12.53 -14.06
CA ASN A 198 -1.88 12.05 -15.30
C ASN A 198 -0.35 12.22 -15.34
N GLY A 199 0.18 13.31 -14.78
CA GLY A 199 1.63 13.58 -14.77
C GLY A 199 2.43 12.61 -13.89
N LEU A 200 1.96 12.35 -12.67
CA LEU A 200 2.64 11.46 -11.71
C LEU A 200 2.33 9.98 -11.96
N GLU A 201 1.24 9.73 -12.66
CA GLU A 201 0.87 8.42 -13.14
C GLU A 201 1.93 7.78 -14.04
N GLN A 202 2.66 8.59 -14.81
CA GLN A 202 3.78 8.16 -15.66
C GLN A 202 5.02 7.76 -14.83
N CYS A 203 5.18 8.34 -13.64
CA CYS A 203 6.25 8.00 -12.68
C CYS A 203 5.90 6.80 -11.81
N GLY A 204 4.80 6.09 -12.11
CA GLY A 204 4.35 4.99 -11.30
C GLY A 204 3.78 5.44 -9.95
N TYR A 205 3.17 6.64 -9.85
CA TYR A 205 2.42 7.10 -8.66
C TYR A 205 0.90 7.22 -8.85
N GLY A 206 0.16 6.67 -7.90
CA GLY A 206 -1.31 6.74 -7.84
C GLY A 206 -1.68 7.96 -7.01
N VAL A 207 -2.19 9.00 -7.67
CA VAL A 207 -2.42 10.29 -7.01
C VAL A 207 -3.75 10.31 -6.30
N ARG A 208 -3.71 10.63 -5.00
CA ARG A 208 -4.87 10.94 -4.20
C ARG A 208 -4.78 12.38 -3.72
N MET A 209 -5.69 13.21 -4.22
CA MET A 209 -5.76 14.61 -3.82
C MET A 209 -6.70 14.79 -2.63
N PHE A 210 -6.27 15.60 -1.68
CA PHE A 210 -7.06 16.02 -0.54
C PHE A 210 -7.43 17.50 -0.66
N HIS A 211 -8.71 17.76 -0.57
CA HIS A 211 -9.28 19.10 -0.52
C HIS A 211 -8.95 19.77 0.82
N PRO A 212 -8.76 21.10 0.89
CA PRO A 212 -8.47 21.83 2.14
C PRO A 212 -9.37 21.45 3.32
N ASN A 213 -10.69 21.35 3.13
CA ASN A 213 -11.62 20.93 4.17
C ASN A 213 -11.31 19.52 4.71
N LYS A 214 -10.90 18.61 3.83
CA LYS A 214 -10.54 17.24 4.19
C LYS A 214 -9.22 17.19 4.95
N ILE A 215 -8.27 18.07 4.61
CA ILE A 215 -7.00 18.21 5.33
C ILE A 215 -7.26 18.65 6.79
N ARG A 216 -8.18 19.59 7.01
CA ARG A 216 -8.57 20.01 8.37
C ARG A 216 -9.15 18.86 9.19
N GLU A 217 -9.98 18.01 8.59
CA GLU A 217 -10.48 16.80 9.25
C GLU A 217 -9.34 15.84 9.63
N ILE A 218 -8.43 15.57 8.68
CA ILE A 218 -7.25 14.72 8.91
C ILE A 218 -6.38 15.28 10.04
N ALA A 219 -6.12 16.59 10.05
CA ALA A 219 -5.33 17.25 11.08
C ALA A 219 -5.99 17.12 12.46
N ARG A 220 -7.31 17.31 12.54
CA ARG A 220 -8.06 17.13 13.80
C ARG A 220 -7.97 15.70 14.33
N GLU A 221 -8.09 14.71 13.45
CA GLU A 221 -7.98 13.29 13.83
C GLU A 221 -6.56 12.94 14.25
N ALA A 222 -5.55 13.41 13.52
CA ALA A 222 -4.14 13.22 13.87
C ALA A 222 -3.79 13.87 15.22
N LEU A 223 -4.39 15.03 15.54
CA LEU A 223 -4.23 15.67 16.85
C LEU A 223 -4.85 14.85 17.98
N GLN A 224 -6.04 14.28 17.75
CA GLN A 224 -6.68 13.39 18.72
C GLN A 224 -5.83 12.14 18.95
N GLU A 225 -5.26 11.55 17.89
CA GLU A 225 -4.33 10.42 18.00
C GLU A 225 -3.05 10.78 18.78
N ALA A 226 -2.49 11.97 18.52
CA ALA A 226 -1.30 12.42 19.24
C ALA A 226 -1.56 12.65 20.73
N ALA A 227 -2.76 13.11 21.09
CA ALA A 227 -3.17 13.35 22.48
C ALA A 227 -3.58 12.08 23.23
N ALA A 228 -4.11 11.08 22.52
CA ALA A 228 -4.49 9.80 23.08
C ALA A 228 -3.25 8.91 23.26
N ALA A 229 -2.54 9.12 24.37
CA ALA A 229 -1.36 8.34 24.76
C ALA A 229 -1.69 6.83 24.85
N GLY A 230 -1.55 6.11 23.74
CA GLY A 230 -1.62 4.64 23.67
C GLY A 230 -2.98 4.03 23.32
N SER A 231 -3.91 4.73 22.66
CA SER A 231 -5.10 4.08 22.10
C SER A 231 -4.92 3.76 20.60
N ASP A 232 -5.06 2.48 20.23
CA ASP A 232 -4.92 1.92 18.87
C ASP A 232 -5.99 2.35 17.83
N GLY A 233 -6.79 3.36 18.15
CA GLY A 233 -7.81 3.91 17.25
C GLY A 233 -7.21 4.93 16.28
N ARG A 234 -6.32 4.51 15.37
CA ARG A 234 -5.95 5.39 14.25
C ARG A 234 -7.16 5.57 13.33
N SER A 235 -7.51 6.80 13.04
CA SER A 235 -8.46 7.11 11.99
C SER A 235 -7.95 6.54 10.67
N GLU A 236 -8.86 6.00 9.87
CA GLU A 236 -8.55 5.51 8.53
C GLU A 236 -7.81 6.57 7.70
N MET A 237 -8.15 7.85 7.84
CA MET A 237 -7.54 8.90 7.03
C MET A 237 -6.10 9.21 7.44
N VAL A 238 -5.83 9.18 8.74
CA VAL A 238 -4.47 9.37 9.29
C VAL A 238 -3.60 8.15 9.00
N GLU A 239 -4.15 6.94 9.14
CA GLU A 239 -3.45 5.71 8.75
C GLU A 239 -3.10 5.72 7.27
N ARG A 240 -4.00 6.22 6.41
CA ARG A 240 -3.75 6.36 4.98
C ARG A 240 -2.70 7.41 4.65
N LEU A 241 -2.77 8.60 5.26
CA LEU A 241 -1.75 9.63 5.06
C LEU A 241 -0.35 9.12 5.46
N THR A 242 -0.28 8.32 6.52
CA THR A 242 0.98 7.74 7.00
C THR A 242 1.44 6.48 6.25
N SER A 243 0.61 5.89 5.39
CA SER A 243 0.98 4.75 4.53
C SER A 243 1.37 5.13 3.11
N CYS A 244 1.17 6.39 2.69
CA CYS A 244 1.57 6.88 1.36
C CYS A 244 3.10 6.75 1.17
N LYS A 245 3.55 6.61 -0.08
CA LYS A 245 4.98 6.54 -0.44
C LYS A 245 5.60 7.90 -0.72
N LEU A 246 4.75 8.90 -0.94
CA LEU A 246 5.11 10.29 -1.18
C LEU A 246 3.95 11.18 -0.75
N ILE A 247 4.26 12.34 -0.18
CA ILE A 247 3.30 13.42 0.00
C ILE A 247 3.80 14.66 -0.73
N ILE A 248 2.94 15.26 -1.54
CA ILE A 248 3.17 16.58 -2.15
C ILE A 248 2.30 17.59 -1.40
N VAL A 249 2.90 18.66 -0.91
CA VAL A 249 2.20 19.66 -0.10
C VAL A 249 2.39 21.02 -0.73
N ASP A 250 1.29 21.64 -1.12
CA ASP A 250 1.33 23.03 -1.54
C ASP A 250 1.17 23.95 -0.34
N VAL A 251 2.11 24.87 -0.18
CA VAL A 251 2.12 25.83 0.92
C VAL A 251 1.62 27.22 0.49
N THR A 252 1.11 27.36 -0.73
CA THR A 252 0.50 28.62 -1.20
C THR A 252 -0.77 28.86 -0.41
N GLU A 253 -0.78 29.89 0.44
CA GLU A 253 -1.91 30.25 1.30
C GLU A 253 -2.41 29.09 2.19
N ALA A 254 -1.52 28.14 2.51
CA ALA A 254 -1.91 26.95 3.24
C ALA A 254 -2.26 27.24 4.71
N ASP A 255 -3.34 26.63 5.18
CA ASP A 255 -3.75 26.69 6.58
C ASP A 255 -2.77 25.92 7.50
N PRO A 256 -2.71 26.27 8.82
CA PRO A 256 -1.90 25.54 9.80
C PRO A 256 -2.13 24.02 9.81
N GLU A 257 -3.36 23.58 9.53
CA GLU A 257 -3.75 22.18 9.45
C GLU A 257 -2.99 21.42 8.34
N THR A 258 -2.67 22.08 7.22
CA THR A 258 -1.87 21.50 6.14
C THR A 258 -0.46 21.20 6.60
N TYR A 259 0.18 22.15 7.28
CA TYR A 259 1.50 21.95 7.88
C TYR A 259 1.48 20.85 8.96
N PHE A 260 0.43 20.83 9.78
CA PHE A 260 0.27 19.82 10.82
C PHE A 260 0.11 18.42 10.24
N ALA A 261 -0.78 18.23 9.27
CA ALA A 261 -1.00 16.94 8.61
C ALA A 261 0.29 16.43 7.93
N ALA A 262 0.96 17.31 7.18
CA ALA A 262 2.25 17.01 6.56
C ALA A 262 3.29 16.61 7.62
N GLY A 263 3.47 17.41 8.68
CA GLY A 263 4.41 17.12 9.76
C GLY A 263 4.11 15.80 10.48
N PHE A 264 2.83 15.48 10.68
CA PHE A 264 2.41 14.22 11.26
C PHE A 264 2.82 13.02 10.40
N ALA A 265 2.64 13.11 9.07
CA ALA A 265 3.08 12.06 8.16
C ALA A 265 4.61 11.96 8.05
N ALA A 266 5.32 13.10 8.11
CA ALA A 266 6.77 13.13 8.17
C ALA A 266 7.32 12.35 9.37
N ARG A 267 6.66 12.46 10.54
CA ARG A 267 7.00 11.66 11.74
C ARG A 267 6.88 10.16 11.50
N ALA A 268 5.98 9.73 10.61
CA ALA A 268 5.84 8.33 10.21
C ALA A 268 6.87 7.89 9.14
N GLY A 269 7.78 8.77 8.73
CA GLY A 269 8.83 8.48 7.76
C GLY A 269 8.40 8.63 6.30
N VAL A 270 7.25 9.23 6.03
CA VAL A 270 6.79 9.48 4.66
C VAL A 270 7.57 10.66 4.05
N PRO A 271 8.19 10.51 2.87
CA PRO A 271 8.85 11.61 2.17
C PRO A 271 7.85 12.71 1.79
N ILE A 272 8.25 13.98 1.98
CA ILE A 272 7.42 15.15 1.68
C ILE A 272 8.13 16.05 0.68
N LEU A 273 7.44 16.35 -0.41
CA LEU A 273 7.81 17.40 -1.36
C LEU A 273 6.93 18.62 -1.11
N TRP A 274 7.57 19.71 -0.74
CA TRP A 274 6.91 20.99 -0.53
C TRP A 274 6.90 21.77 -1.85
N THR A 275 5.82 22.45 -2.17
CA THR A 275 5.67 23.26 -3.38
C THR A 275 5.07 24.61 -3.02
N ILE A 276 5.39 25.64 -3.78
CA ILE A 276 4.84 26.98 -3.58
C ILE A 276 4.65 27.67 -4.93
N LYS A 277 3.53 28.38 -5.10
CA LYS A 277 3.35 29.22 -6.28
C LYS A 277 4.36 30.38 -6.21
N ARG A 278 5.08 30.63 -7.30
CA ARG A 278 6.18 31.60 -7.34
C ARG A 278 5.74 33.02 -6.98
N GLU A 279 4.51 33.40 -7.30
CA GLU A 279 3.93 34.69 -6.90
C GLU A 279 3.85 34.84 -5.37
N ALA A 280 3.64 33.73 -4.65
CA ALA A 280 3.61 33.69 -3.19
C ALA A 280 5.00 33.44 -2.56
N SER A 281 6.03 33.12 -3.35
CA SER A 281 7.38 32.86 -2.83
C SER A 281 8.14 34.13 -2.47
N GLY A 282 7.70 35.31 -2.96
CA GLY A 282 8.26 36.61 -2.59
C GLY A 282 8.15 36.94 -1.10
N ASP A 283 7.18 36.35 -0.40
CA ASP A 283 6.96 36.48 1.05
C ASP A 283 7.68 35.39 1.88
N ALA A 284 8.47 34.50 1.26
CA ALA A 284 9.12 33.38 1.94
C ALA A 284 10.36 33.77 2.80
N ALA A 285 10.60 35.07 3.00
CA ALA A 285 11.65 35.62 3.86
C ALA A 285 11.32 35.37 5.36
N GLY A 286 11.42 34.12 5.78
CA GLY A 286 11.06 33.67 7.13
C GLY A 286 10.77 32.17 7.23
N GLN A 287 10.78 31.44 6.11
CA GLN A 287 10.56 30.01 6.15
C GLN A 287 11.72 29.29 6.86
N PRO A 288 11.42 28.28 7.70
CA PRO A 288 12.45 27.48 8.34
C PRO A 288 13.36 26.81 7.31
N SER A 289 14.66 26.67 7.61
CA SER A 289 15.65 26.08 6.68
C SER A 289 15.34 24.65 6.22
N TRP A 290 14.48 23.94 6.96
CA TRP A 290 13.98 22.60 6.65
C TRP A 290 12.81 22.59 5.66
N LEU A 291 12.12 23.71 5.47
CA LEU A 291 11.04 23.89 4.53
C LEU A 291 11.60 24.54 3.26
N ARG A 292 11.92 23.73 2.24
CA ARG A 292 12.44 24.21 0.94
C ARG A 292 11.44 23.89 -0.16
N PRO A 293 10.38 24.70 -0.32
CA PRO A 293 9.37 24.42 -1.33
C PRO A 293 9.91 24.64 -2.75
N LEU A 294 9.46 23.79 -3.67
CA LEU A 294 9.71 23.90 -5.10
C LEU A 294 8.83 25.01 -5.68
N PRO A 295 9.42 26.10 -6.22
CA PRO A 295 8.65 27.22 -6.75
C PRO A 295 8.13 26.92 -8.17
N TRP A 296 6.82 27.03 -8.37
CA TRP A 296 6.16 26.77 -9.66
C TRP A 296 5.32 27.97 -10.12
N ASP A 297 5.25 28.21 -11.44
CA ASP A 297 4.37 29.23 -12.04
C ASP A 297 3.10 28.60 -12.60
N MET A 298 3.28 27.51 -13.35
CA MET A 298 2.23 26.78 -14.04
C MET A 298 2.19 25.31 -13.57
N PRO A 299 1.00 24.68 -13.46
CA PRO A 299 0.88 23.28 -13.03
C PRO A 299 1.65 22.29 -13.90
N GLU A 300 1.78 22.54 -15.20
CA GLU A 300 2.52 21.70 -16.13
C GLU A 300 4.02 21.68 -15.80
N GLN A 301 4.59 22.85 -15.48
CA GLN A 301 5.98 22.96 -15.03
C GLN A 301 6.19 22.26 -13.69
N LEU A 302 5.18 22.29 -12.81
CA LEU A 302 5.27 21.56 -11.54
C LEU A 302 5.38 20.05 -11.78
N ILE A 303 4.69 19.50 -12.77
CA ILE A 303 4.82 18.08 -13.13
C ILE A 303 6.27 17.78 -13.50
N GLU A 304 6.87 18.55 -14.42
CA GLU A 304 8.28 18.36 -14.82
C GLU A 304 9.22 18.38 -13.62
N LEU A 305 9.06 19.36 -12.72
CA LEU A 305 9.84 19.47 -11.48
C LEU A 305 9.64 18.28 -10.54
N LEU A 306 8.43 17.74 -10.45
CA LEU A 306 8.13 16.57 -9.63
C LEU A 306 8.73 15.31 -10.26
N GLN A 307 8.66 15.14 -11.59
CA GLN A 307 9.22 13.98 -12.28
C GLN A 307 10.74 13.88 -12.15
N GLU A 308 11.47 15.00 -12.02
CA GLU A 308 12.91 15.00 -11.74
C GLU A 308 13.28 14.62 -10.30
N ARG A 309 12.32 14.73 -9.37
CA ARG A 309 12.55 14.62 -7.92
C ARG A 309 12.10 13.28 -7.33
N VAL A 310 11.36 12.50 -8.10
CA VAL A 310 10.65 11.29 -7.67
C VAL A 310 11.13 10.09 -8.49
#